data_AF-A0A852TNA9-F1
#
_entry.id   AF-A0A852TNA9-F1
#
_cell.length_a   1.000
_cell.length_b   1.000
_cell.length_c   1.000
_cell.angle_alpha   90.00
_cell.angle_beta   90.00
_cell.angle_gamma   90.00
#
_symmetry.space_group_name_H-M   'P 1'
#
loop_
_entity.id
_entity.type
_entity.pdbx_description
1 polymer ?
#
loop_
_entity_poly.entity_id
_entity_poly.type
_entity_poly.pdbx_seq_one_letter_code
_entity_poly.pdbx_strand_id
1 'polypeptide(L)' 'MNVLVVGANGQVGKLLVNMLRDSQEHTVKAMVRKEEQAEAFRKMEVEVAVPV' A
#
# COMPACT_ATOMS: atom_id res chain seq x y z
N MET A 1 12.88 3.05 5.90
CA MET A 1 12.24 2.13 6.87
C MET A 1 11.13 1.37 6.16
N ASN A 2 10.97 0.07 6.45
CA ASN A 2 9.92 -0.75 5.87
C ASN A 2 8.62 -0.55 6.66
N VAL A 3 7.53 -0.15 5.98
CA VAL A 3 6.24 0.16 6.60
C VAL A 3 5.15 -0.68 5.96
N LEU A 4 4.40 -1.43 6.77
CA LEU A 4 3.21 -2.17 6.33
C LEU A 4 1.95 -1.38 6.70
N VAL A 5 1.15 -1.01 5.70
CA VAL A 5 -0.14 -0.32 5.92
C VAL A 5 -1.27 -1.31 5.80
N VAL A 6 -1.89 -1.67 6.94
CA VAL A 6 -3.07 -2.55 6.98
C VAL A 6 -4.34 -1.76 6.71
N GLY A 7 -5.19 -2.28 5.83
CA GLY A 7 -6.38 -1.56 5.39
C GLY A 7 -6.06 -0.45 4.39
N ALA A 8 -5.01 -0.64 3.58
CA ALA A 8 -4.50 0.34 2.63
C ALA A 8 -5.57 0.81 1.61
N ASN A 9 -6.58 -0.01 1.30
CA ASN A 9 -7.64 0.37 0.38
C ASN A 9 -8.66 1.40 0.96
N GLY A 10 -8.60 1.70 2.26
CA GLY A 10 -9.42 2.76 2.87
C GLY A 10 -9.03 4.16 2.39
N GLN A 11 -9.87 5.17 2.62
CA GLN A 11 -9.61 6.54 2.18
C GLN A 11 -8.28 7.08 2.75
N VAL A 12 -8.10 6.95 4.07
CA VAL A 12 -6.87 7.36 4.75
C VAL A 12 -5.69 6.47 4.38
N GLY A 13 -5.91 5.16 4.22
CA GLY A 13 -4.86 4.21 3.83
C GLY A 13 -4.23 4.56 2.48
N LYS A 14 -5.05 4.93 1.49
CA LYS A 14 -4.57 5.35 0.16
C LYS A 14 -3.72 6.61 0.23
N LEU A 15 -4.18 7.62 0.99
CA LEU A 15 -3.43 8.86 1.21
C LEU A 15 -2.08 8.58 1.88
N LEU A 16 -2.08 7.76 2.93
CA LEU A 16 -0.86 7.42 3.66
C LEU A 16 0.13 6.64 2.79
N VAL A 17 -0.33 5.66 2.01
CA VAL A 17 0.52 4.91 1.08
C VAL A 17 1.14 5.84 0.05
N ASN A 18 0.38 6.80 -0.50
CA ASN A 18 0.93 7.81 -1.42
C ASN A 18 2.02 8.65 -0.77
N MET A 19 1.76 9.20 0.42
CA MET A 19 2.73 10.02 1.15
C MET A 19 4.02 9.24 1.48
N LEU A 20 3.89 7.99 1.92
CA LEU A 20 5.02 7.14 2.25
C LEU A 20 5.82 6.71 1.01
N ARG A 21 5.14 6.47 -0.13
CA ARG A 21 5.79 6.18 -1.41
C ARG A 21 6.58 7.38 -1.94
N ASP A 22 6.01 8.57 -1.83
CA ASP A 22 6.65 9.80 -2.31
C ASP A 22 7.83 10.23 -1.41
N SER A 23 7.89 9.71 -0.19
CA SER A 23 9.06 9.83 0.67
C SER A 23 10.17 8.88 0.20
N GLN A 24 11.37 9.42 -0.05
CA GLN A 24 12.56 8.61 -0.34
C GLN A 24 13.09 7.85 0.88
N GLU A 25 12.54 8.10 2.08
CA GLU A 25 13.02 7.51 3.33
C GLU A 25 12.29 6.21 3.70
N HIS A 26 11.19 5.89 3.02
CA HIS A 26 10.30 4.80 3.40
C HIS A 26 10.02 3.85 2.23
N THR A 27 9.92 2.57 2.54
CA THR A 27 9.48 1.55 1.61
C THR A 27 8.16 1.03 2.14
N VAL A 28 7.07 1.38 1.46
CA VAL A 28 5.72 1.05 1.90
C VAL A 28 5.21 -0.23 1.23
N LYS A 29 4.57 -1.08 2.03
CA LYS A 29 3.83 -2.25 1.60
C LYS A 29 2.36 -2.07 1.98
N ALA A 30 1.47 -2.13 1.01
CA ALA A 30 0.04 -2.03 1.20
C ALA A 30 -0.57 -3.41 1.48
N MET A 31 -1.30 -3.58 2.58
CA MET A 31 -2.09 -4.79 2.81
C MET A 31 -3.57 -4.54 2.52
N VAL A 32 -4.11 -5.33 1.58
CA VAL A 32 -5.50 -5.24 1.12
C VAL A 32 -6.19 -6.60 1.24
N ARG A 33 -7.51 -6.61 1.27
CA ARG A 33 -8.29 -7.85 1.54
C ARG A 33 -8.63 -8.65 0.29
N LYS A 34 -8.56 -8.03 -0.89
CA LYS A 34 -8.96 -8.63 -2.16
C LYS A 34 -7.89 -8.37 -3.21
N GLU A 35 -7.70 -9.33 -4.11
CA GLU A 35 -6.74 -9.22 -5.21
C GLU A 35 -7.04 -8.04 -6.16
N GLU A 36 -8.32 -7.78 -6.43
CA GLU A 36 -8.76 -6.63 -7.23
C GLU A 36 -8.29 -5.28 -6.65
N GLN A 37 -8.16 -5.19 -5.32
CA GLN A 37 -7.65 -3.98 -4.66
C GLN A 37 -6.13 -3.87 -4.80
N ALA A 38 -5.43 -5.00 -4.94
CA ALA A 38 -3.98 -5.06 -5.07
C ALA A 38 -3.49 -4.47 -6.39
N GLU A 39 -4.24 -4.66 -7.48
CA GLU A 39 -3.86 -4.16 -8.80
C GLU A 39 -3.62 -2.64 -8.82
N ALA A 40 -4.43 -1.86 -8.10
CA ALA A 40 -4.28 -0.42 -8.03
C ALA A 40 -2.92 -0.02 -7.42
N PHE A 41 -2.49 -0.69 -6.36
CA PHE A 41 -1.21 -0.43 -5.70
C PHE A 41 -0.03 -0.97 -6.51
N ARG A 42 -0.16 -2.13 -7.16
CA ARG A 42 0.89 -2.68 -8.05
C ARG A 42 1.15 -1.77 -9.25
N LYS A 43 0.11 -1.17 -9.83
CA LYS A 43 0.25 -0.16 -10.90
C LYS A 43 0.98 1.11 -10.43
N MET A 44 0.98 1.35 -9.12
CA MET A 44 1.72 2.45 -8.48
C MET A 44 3.10 2.01 -7.99
N GLU A 45 3.56 0.82 -8.39
CA GLU A 45 4.83 0.19 -7.98
C GLU A 45 4.97 0.01 -6.46
N VAL A 46 3.85 -0.08 -5.75
CA VAL A 46 3.81 -0.34 -4.31
C VAL A 46 3.70 -1.86 -4.06
N GLU A 47 4.51 -2.39 -3.14
CA GLU A 47 4.39 -3.78 -2.72
C GLU A 47 3.03 -4.06 -2.10
N VAL A 48 2.45 -5.23 -2.37
CA VAL A 48 1.15 -5.61 -1.82
C VAL A 48 1.21 -6.94 -1.07
N ALA A 49 0.54 -6.99 0.08
CA ALA A 49 0.20 -8.22 0.79
C ALA A 49 -1.32 -8.46 0.72
N VAL A 50 -1.72 -9.67 0.36
CA VAL A 50 -3.11 -10.13 0.45
C VAL A 50 -3.10 -11.32 1.43
N PRO A 51 -3.83 -11.26 2.55
CA PRO A 51 -3.93 -12.38 3.47
C PRO A 51 -4.66 -13.54 2.77
N VAL A 52 -4.17 -14.75 3.00
CA VAL A 52 -4.81 -16.02 2.59
C VAL A 52 -6.04 -16.34 3.43
#